data_AF-A0AAE9ERY0-F1
#
_entry.id   AF-A0AAE9ERY0-F1
#
_cell.length_a   1.000
_cell.length_b   1.000
_cell.length_c   1.000
_cell.angle_alpha   90.00
_cell.angle_beta   90.00
_cell.angle_gamma   90.00
#
_symmetry.space_group_name_H-M   'P 1'
#
loop_
_entity.id
_entity.type
_entity.pdbx_description
1 polymer ?
#
loop_
_entity_poly.entity_id
_entity_poly.type
_entity_poly.pdbx_seq_one_letter_code
_entity_poly.pdbx_strand_id
1 'polypeptide(L)'
;MVSLEIMYSDKMATIRKSSSEKISLQEENDVSDKVFEYLEENFVKKNDVGIEKISILLLSYTNPPKLPKGIRCKNWEIKCESHPPYVTNLLESIPLNSDFLKIESESFGTGRDLLNKWEKMEQVKTAKENIFEMNIH
;
A
#
# COMPACT_ATOMS: atom_id res chain seq x y z
N MET A 1 10.93 -4.93 -14.28
CA MET A 1 9.87 -4.50 -13.35
C MET A 1 10.51 -3.64 -12.27
N VAL A 2 9.74 -2.80 -11.57
CA VAL A 2 10.29 -1.95 -10.50
C VAL A 2 9.63 -2.26 -9.16
N SER A 3 10.34 -2.00 -8.08
CA SER A 3 9.77 -1.92 -6.74
C SER A 3 9.54 -0.46 -6.36
N LEU A 4 8.39 -0.18 -5.74
CA LEU A 4 8.06 1.13 -5.20
C LEU A 4 8.12 1.09 -3.67
N GLU A 5 8.87 2.01 -3.09
CA GLU A 5 8.90 2.28 -1.67
C GLU A 5 8.19 3.62 -1.44
N ILE A 6 7.10 3.60 -0.67
CA ILE A 6 6.31 4.77 -0.35
C ILE A 6 6.33 4.97 1.16
N MET A 7 6.79 6.14 1.60
CA MET A 7 6.69 6.56 3.00
C MET A 7 5.67 7.69 3.08
N TYR A 8 4.68 7.54 3.95
CA TYR A 8 3.60 8.52 4.13
C TYR A 8 3.64 9.13 5.53
N SER A 9 3.47 10.45 5.57
CA SER A 9 2.93 11.22 6.68
C SER A 9 1.81 12.13 6.17
N ASP A 10 1.09 12.82 7.05
CA ASP A 10 -0.01 13.71 6.65
C ASP A 10 0.42 14.77 5.62
N LYS A 11 1.58 15.41 5.83
CA LYS A 11 2.00 16.56 5.02
C LYS A 11 3.06 16.24 3.98
N MET A 12 3.64 15.05 4.05
CA MET A 12 4.74 14.66 3.18
C MET A 12 4.66 13.18 2.85
N ALA A 13 4.92 12.89 1.58
CA ALA A 13 5.15 11.53 1.14
C ALA A 13 6.43 11.47 0.34
N THR A 14 7.10 10.34 0.40
CA THR A 14 8.25 10.10 -0.46
C THR A 14 8.09 8.79 -1.20
N ILE A 15 8.39 8.82 -2.49
CA ILE A 15 8.22 7.69 -3.40
C ILE A 15 9.56 7.42 -4.04
N ARG A 16 10.07 6.22 -3.86
CA ARG A 16 11.32 5.76 -4.45
C ARG A 16 11.04 4.55 -5.34
N LYS A 17 11.50 4.62 -6.58
CA LYS A 17 11.55 3.45 -7.48
C LYS A 17 12.91 2.78 -7.31
N SER A 18 12.96 1.46 -7.37
CA SER A 18 14.23 0.71 -7.37
C SER A 18 15.20 1.31 -8.40
N SER A 19 16.41 1.69 -7.94
CA SER A 19 17.47 2.28 -8.77
C SER A 19 17.16 3.67 -9.37
N SER A 20 16.19 4.41 -8.83
CA SER A 20 15.88 5.79 -9.23
C SER A 20 16.03 6.77 -8.06
N GLU A 21 16.08 8.06 -8.39
CA GLU A 21 16.00 9.13 -7.41
C GLU A 21 14.67 9.10 -6.65
N LYS A 22 14.76 9.51 -5.39
CA LYS A 22 13.62 9.62 -4.48
C LYS A 22 12.85 10.89 -4.81
N ILE A 23 11.55 10.77 -5.00
CA ILE A 23 10.65 11.91 -5.18
C ILE A 23 10.02 12.24 -3.83
N SER A 24 9.94 13.52 -3.52
CA SER A 24 9.29 14.04 -2.31
C SER A 24 8.11 14.89 -2.72
N LEU A 25 6.93 14.56 -2.19
CA LEU A 25 5.69 15.29 -2.37
C LEU A 25 5.32 15.94 -1.04
N GLN A 26 4.89 17.20 -1.07
CA GLN A 26 4.52 17.96 0.10
C GLN A 26 3.23 18.73 -0.14
N GLU A 27 2.39 18.80 0.88
CA GLU A 27 1.16 19.60 0.91
C GLU A 27 0.92 20.14 2.32
N GLU A 28 0.32 21.32 2.42
CA GLU A 28 0.11 21.97 3.73
C GLU A 28 -0.90 21.22 4.61
N ASN A 29 -1.91 20.61 3.97
CA ASN A 29 -3.03 19.96 4.64
C ASN A 29 -2.88 18.44 4.62
N ASP A 30 -2.97 17.84 3.44
CA ASP A 30 -2.91 16.40 3.23
C ASP A 30 -2.22 16.08 1.89
N VAL A 31 -1.19 15.26 1.94
CA VAL A 31 -0.42 14.85 0.76
C VAL A 31 -1.10 13.73 -0.02
N SER A 32 -2.14 13.11 0.54
CA SER A 32 -2.80 11.91 -0.02
C SER A 32 -3.22 12.06 -1.48
N ASP A 33 -3.85 13.18 -1.84
CA ASP A 33 -4.29 13.46 -3.23
C ASP A 33 -3.12 13.62 -4.19
N LYS A 34 -2.04 14.31 -3.78
CA LYS A 34 -0.83 14.43 -4.60
C LYS A 34 -0.16 13.09 -4.86
N VAL A 35 -0.15 12.19 -3.86
CA VAL A 35 0.38 10.84 -4.09
C VAL A 35 -0.51 10.05 -5.03
N PHE A 36 -1.83 10.13 -4.85
CA PHE A 36 -2.78 9.49 -5.75
C PHE A 36 -2.55 9.92 -7.20
N GLU A 37 -2.52 11.22 -7.46
CA GLU A 37 -2.30 11.79 -8.80
C GLU A 37 -0.96 11.34 -9.39
N TYR A 38 0.11 11.38 -8.60
CA TYR A 38 1.42 10.93 -9.04
C TYR A 38 1.41 9.45 -9.43
N LEU A 39 0.78 8.59 -8.63
CA LEU A 39 0.71 7.16 -8.91
C LEU A 39 -0.17 6.85 -10.12
N GLU A 40 -1.32 7.51 -10.23
CA GLU A 40 -2.25 7.39 -11.35
C GLU A 40 -1.58 7.77 -12.68
N GLU A 41 -0.93 8.93 -12.74
CA GLU A 41 -0.26 9.40 -13.97
C GLU A 41 0.92 8.52 -14.37
N ASN A 42 1.74 8.07 -13.40
CA ASN A 42 3.00 7.41 -13.72
C ASN A 42 2.93 5.89 -13.82
N PHE A 43 1.93 5.26 -13.21
CA PHE A 43 1.85 3.79 -13.13
C PHE A 43 0.52 3.20 -13.57
N VAL A 44 -0.55 4.01 -13.66
CA VAL A 44 -1.84 3.55 -14.17
C VAL A 44 -2.03 3.99 -15.62
N LYS A 45 -1.97 5.30 -15.88
CA LYS A 45 -2.24 5.87 -17.21
C LYS A 45 -1.12 5.61 -18.21
N LYS A 46 0.13 5.90 -17.85
CA LYS A 46 1.29 5.63 -18.72
C LYS A 46 1.48 4.14 -18.95
N ASN A 47 1.32 3.31 -17.92
CA ASN A 47 1.46 1.85 -17.94
C ASN A 47 2.76 1.33 -18.60
N ASP A 48 3.79 2.18 -18.72
CA ASP A 48 5.06 1.86 -19.39
C ASP A 48 5.98 1.01 -18.51
N VAL A 49 5.70 0.95 -17.21
CA VAL A 49 6.56 0.31 -16.20
C VAL A 49 5.75 -0.68 -15.38
N GLY A 50 6.03 -1.97 -15.53
CA GLY A 50 5.47 -3.01 -14.68
C GLY A 50 6.00 -2.91 -13.24
N ILE A 51 5.09 -2.91 -12.26
CA ILE A 51 5.42 -2.90 -10.84
C ILE A 51 5.41 -4.33 -10.31
N GLU A 52 6.53 -4.73 -9.71
CA GLU A 52 6.68 -6.04 -9.07
C GLU A 52 6.18 -6.00 -7.63
N LYS A 53 6.52 -4.94 -6.91
CA LYS A 53 6.26 -4.78 -5.48
C LYS A 53 5.95 -3.34 -5.11
N ILE A 54 5.00 -3.15 -4.20
CA ILE A 54 4.75 -1.88 -3.51
C ILE A 54 4.91 -2.10 -2.01
N SER A 55 5.79 -1.31 -1.40
CA SER A 55 6.00 -1.28 0.04
C SER A 55 5.58 0.08 0.58
N ILE A 56 4.64 0.12 1.51
CA ILE A 56 4.07 1.33 2.09
C ILE A 56 4.39 1.37 3.58
N LEU A 57 5.01 2.46 4.02
CA LEU A 57 5.25 2.75 5.42
C LEU A 57 4.41 3.96 5.85
N LEU A 58 3.45 3.76 6.75
CA LEU A 58 2.64 4.81 7.35
C LEU A 58 3.24 5.23 8.70
N LEU A 59 3.83 6.43 8.77
CA LEU A 59 4.59 6.91 9.94
C LEU A 59 3.75 7.69 10.95
N SER A 60 3.10 8.78 10.51
CA SER A 60 2.32 9.67 11.38
C SER A 60 1.27 10.37 10.54
N TYR A 61 0.04 9.92 10.72
CA TYR A 61 -0.92 9.98 9.63
C TYR A 61 -2.37 9.89 10.18
N THR A 62 -3.20 10.87 9.81
CA THR A 62 -4.56 11.20 10.30
C THR A 62 -5.63 11.41 9.19
N ASN A 63 -5.28 11.36 7.90
CA ASN A 63 -6.16 11.51 6.68
C ASN A 63 -6.03 10.45 5.52
N PRO A 64 -6.98 9.51 5.30
CA PRO A 64 -6.70 8.19 4.68
C PRO A 64 -5.81 8.24 3.42
N PRO A 65 -4.73 7.44 3.33
CA PRO A 65 -3.90 7.46 2.15
C PRO A 65 -4.69 6.92 0.96
N LYS A 66 -4.63 7.61 -0.17
CA LYS A 66 -5.36 7.28 -1.38
C LYS A 66 -4.43 6.56 -2.34
N LEU A 67 -4.87 5.39 -2.79
CA LEU A 67 -4.21 4.63 -3.84
C LEU A 67 -5.14 4.45 -5.03
N PRO A 68 -4.64 4.56 -6.27
CA PRO A 68 -5.44 4.30 -7.44
C PRO A 68 -5.69 2.81 -7.65
N LYS A 69 -6.94 2.46 -7.94
CA LYS A 69 -7.41 1.07 -8.11
C LYS A 69 -6.81 0.37 -9.34
N GLY A 70 -6.30 1.13 -10.30
CA GLY A 70 -5.75 0.61 -11.55
C GLY A 70 -4.30 0.14 -11.45
N ILE A 71 -3.65 0.28 -10.29
CA ILE A 71 -2.26 -0.16 -10.11
C ILE A 71 -2.18 -1.68 -10.23
N ARG A 72 -1.43 -2.13 -11.24
CA ARG A 72 -1.12 -3.55 -11.43
C ARG A 72 0.14 -3.89 -10.64
N CYS A 73 -0.06 -4.47 -9.46
CA CYS A 73 1.03 -4.97 -8.62
C CYS A 73 0.57 -6.27 -7.95
N LYS A 74 1.48 -7.25 -7.91
CA LYS A 74 1.22 -8.60 -7.35
C LYS A 74 1.69 -8.74 -5.90
N ASN A 75 2.68 -7.96 -5.48
CA ASN A 75 3.26 -8.05 -4.15
C ASN A 75 3.10 -6.75 -3.38
N TRP A 76 2.44 -6.81 -2.23
CA TRP A 76 2.15 -5.66 -1.40
C TRP A 76 2.69 -5.86 0.01
N GLU A 77 3.33 -4.83 0.55
CA GLU A 77 3.73 -4.77 1.95
C GLU A 77 3.25 -3.45 2.54
N ILE A 78 2.50 -3.52 3.64
CA ILE A 78 2.01 -2.34 4.35
C ILE A 78 2.49 -2.44 5.79
N LYS A 79 3.32 -1.48 6.21
CA LYS A 79 3.72 -1.28 7.60
C LYS A 79 3.06 -0.02 8.14
N CYS A 80 2.40 -0.13 9.29
CA CYS A 80 1.71 0.98 9.95
C CYS A 80 2.23 1.18 11.37
N GLU A 81 2.81 2.37 11.61
CA GLU A 81 3.38 2.76 12.90
C GLU A 81 2.47 3.71 13.70
N SER A 82 1.39 4.24 13.09
CA SER A 82 0.49 5.22 13.74
C SER A 82 -0.95 4.75 13.97
N HIS A 83 -1.79 4.76 12.92
CA HIS A 83 -3.24 4.69 13.02
C HIS A 83 -3.82 3.55 12.15
N PRO A 84 -4.04 2.35 12.74
CA PRO A 84 -4.43 1.15 12.01
C PRO A 84 -5.70 1.25 11.16
N PRO A 85 -6.79 1.95 11.56
CA PRO A 85 -8.02 2.00 10.76
C PRO A 85 -7.82 2.32 9.28
N TYR A 86 -6.82 3.13 8.94
CA TYR A 86 -6.55 3.51 7.57
C TYR A 86 -5.81 2.48 6.72
N VAL A 87 -5.19 1.48 7.35
CA VAL A 87 -4.74 0.27 6.64
C VAL A 87 -5.95 -0.38 5.98
N THR A 88 -7.13 -0.37 6.62
CA THR A 88 -8.37 -0.88 6.00
C THR A 88 -8.65 -0.19 4.66
N ASN A 89 -8.52 1.14 4.59
CA ASN A 89 -8.76 1.91 3.37
C ASN A 89 -7.74 1.56 2.29
N LEU A 90 -6.48 1.34 2.66
CA LEU A 90 -5.46 0.86 1.72
C LEU A 90 -5.79 -0.52 1.16
N LEU A 91 -6.24 -1.44 2.03
CA LEU A 91 -6.59 -2.80 1.63
C LEU A 91 -7.73 -2.81 0.61
N GLU A 92 -8.73 -1.93 0.74
CA GLU A 92 -9.82 -1.81 -0.24
C GLU A 92 -9.35 -1.35 -1.63
N SER A 93 -8.21 -0.68 -1.72
CA SER A 93 -7.59 -0.26 -2.98
C SER A 93 -6.69 -1.32 -3.62
N ILE A 94 -6.32 -2.38 -2.89
CA ILE A 94 -5.47 -3.44 -3.42
C ILE A 94 -6.30 -4.37 -4.33
N PRO A 95 -5.80 -4.71 -5.53
CA PRO A 95 -6.45 -5.69 -6.40
C PRO A 95 -6.57 -7.07 -5.74
N LEU A 96 -7.71 -7.74 -5.93
CA LEU A 96 -7.97 -9.07 -5.37
C LEU A 96 -6.97 -10.13 -5.85
N ASN A 97 -6.46 -10.00 -7.07
CA ASN A 97 -5.51 -10.93 -7.68
C ASN A 97 -4.04 -10.65 -7.28
N SER A 98 -3.82 -10.17 -6.06
CA SER A 98 -2.47 -10.03 -5.52
C SER A 98 -1.94 -11.40 -5.11
N ASP A 99 -0.71 -11.71 -5.52
CA ASP A 99 -0.04 -12.97 -5.19
C ASP A 99 0.43 -12.95 -3.72
N PHE A 100 0.82 -11.78 -3.21
CA PHE A 100 1.33 -11.60 -1.85
C PHE A 100 0.85 -10.29 -1.23
N LEU A 101 0.44 -10.36 0.04
CA LEU A 101 0.04 -9.21 0.84
C LEU A 101 0.51 -9.39 2.29
N LYS A 102 1.46 -8.57 2.72
CA LYS A 102 1.93 -8.50 4.11
C LYS A 102 1.45 -7.23 4.78
N ILE A 103 0.94 -7.37 6.00
CA ILE A 103 0.47 -6.25 6.81
C ILE A 103 1.14 -6.33 8.18
N GLU A 104 1.82 -5.27 8.58
CA GLU A 104 2.44 -5.11 9.90
C GLU A 104 1.87 -3.86 10.57
N SER A 105 1.46 -3.97 11.83
CA SER A 105 0.97 -2.83 12.61
C SER A 105 1.54 -2.86 14.02
N GLU A 106 2.16 -1.76 14.44
CA GLU A 106 2.79 -1.62 15.76
C GLU A 106 1.84 -1.02 16.82
N SER A 107 0.53 -0.91 16.53
CA SER A 107 -0.40 -0.22 17.44
C SER A 107 -0.60 -0.95 18.76
N PHE A 108 -0.23 -0.29 19.85
CA PHE A 108 -0.54 -0.69 21.22
C PHE A 108 -2.06 -0.61 21.47
N GLY A 109 -2.69 -1.74 21.78
CA GLY A 109 -3.98 -1.79 22.50
C GLY A 109 -5.28 -1.90 21.69
N THR A 110 -5.30 -1.62 20.38
CA THR A 110 -6.51 -1.74 19.52
C THR A 110 -6.35 -2.74 18.36
N GLY A 111 -5.22 -3.46 18.30
CA GLY A 111 -4.84 -4.26 17.15
C GLY A 111 -5.70 -5.50 16.88
N ARG A 112 -6.23 -6.19 17.90
CA ARG A 112 -6.81 -7.54 17.68
C ARG A 112 -8.11 -7.52 16.85
N ASP A 113 -9.02 -6.58 17.10
CA ASP A 113 -10.29 -6.51 16.35
C ASP A 113 -10.07 -6.04 14.91
N LEU A 114 -9.12 -5.12 14.68
CA LEU A 114 -8.75 -4.66 13.35
C LEU A 114 -8.00 -5.73 12.56
N LEU A 115 -7.09 -6.47 13.21
CA LEU A 115 -6.43 -7.63 12.60
C LEU A 115 -7.47 -8.67 12.19
N ASN A 116 -8.39 -9.05 13.09
CA ASN A 116 -9.49 -9.97 12.78
C ASN A 116 -10.37 -9.47 11.62
N LYS A 117 -10.57 -8.15 11.53
CA LYS A 117 -11.30 -7.53 10.42
C LYS A 117 -10.51 -7.66 9.11
N TRP A 118 -9.22 -7.35 9.09
CA TRP A 118 -8.37 -7.46 7.90
C TRP A 118 -8.27 -8.90 7.41
N GLU A 119 -8.16 -9.88 8.31
CA GLU A 119 -8.17 -11.30 7.94
C GLU A 119 -9.46 -11.74 7.24
N LYS A 120 -10.58 -11.04 7.47
CA LYS A 120 -11.85 -11.30 6.80
C LYS A 120 -12.00 -10.55 5.47
N MET A 121 -11.12 -9.62 5.13
CA MET A 121 -11.16 -8.91 3.85
C MET A 121 -10.71 -9.82 2.71
N GLU A 122 -11.42 -9.75 1.59
CA GLU A 122 -11.19 -10.63 0.44
C GLU A 122 -9.76 -10.50 -0.12
N GLN A 123 -9.19 -9.30 -0.14
CA GLN A 123 -7.80 -9.07 -0.56
C GLN A 123 -6.79 -9.89 0.25
N VAL A 124 -7.02 -10.01 1.56
CA VAL A 124 -6.13 -10.77 2.45
C VAL A 124 -6.35 -12.26 2.30
N LYS A 125 -7.61 -12.70 2.15
CA LYS A 125 -7.92 -14.12 1.91
C LYS A 125 -7.33 -14.62 0.60
N THR A 126 -7.59 -13.92 -0.51
CA THR A 126 -7.08 -14.33 -1.82
C THR A 126 -5.56 -14.38 -1.86
N ALA A 127 -4.88 -13.40 -1.25
CA ALA A 127 -3.41 -13.44 -1.16
C ALA A 127 -2.91 -14.65 -0.34
N LYS A 128 -3.58 -15.00 0.78
CA LYS A 128 -3.24 -16.19 1.57
C LYS A 128 -3.46 -17.50 0.79
N GLU A 129 -4.57 -17.59 0.04
CA GLU A 129 -4.89 -18.75 -0.81
C GLU A 129 -3.86 -18.91 -1.94
N ASN A 130 -3.52 -17.82 -2.64
CA ASN A 130 -2.52 -17.83 -3.72
C ASN A 130 -1.14 -18.30 -3.20
N ILE A 131 -0.72 -17.82 -2.03
CA ILE A 131 0.53 -18.28 -1.40
C ILE A 131 0.48 -19.79 -1.12
N PHE A 132 -0.66 -20.31 -0.67
CA PHE A 132 -0.81 -21.74 -0.40
C PHE A 132 -0.73 -22.57 -1.69
N GLU A 133 -1.39 -22.15 -2.76
CA GLU A 133 -1.32 -22.81 -4.07
C GLU A 133 0.10 -22.82 -4.65
N MET A 134 0.84 -21.71 -4.51
CA MET A 134 2.23 -21.62 -4.97
C MET A 134 3.19 -22.56 -4.21
N ASN A 135 2.89 -22.95 -2.98
CA ASN A 135 3.74 -23.83 -2.17
C ASN A 135 3.45 -25.33 -2.37
N ILE A 136 2.42 -25.68 -3.16
CA ILE A 136 2.00 -27.06 -3.43
C ILE A 136 2.48 -27.55 -4.82
N HIS A 137 3.18 -26.71 -5.56
CA HIS A 137 3.74 -26.99 -6.88
C HIS A 137 5.26 -26.81 -6.91
#